data_AF-A0A1C9CCL2-F1
#
_entry.id   AF-A0A1C9CCL2-F1
#
_cell.length_a   1.000
_cell.length_b   1.000
_cell.length_c   1.000
_cell.angle_alpha   90.00
_cell.angle_beta   90.00
_cell.angle_gamma   90.00
#
_symmetry.space_group_name_H-M   'P 1'
#
loop_
_entity.id
_entity.type
_entity.pdbx_description
1 polymer ?
#
loop_
_entity_poly.entity_id
_entity_poly.type
_entity_poly.pdbx_seq_one_letter_code
_entity_poly.pdbx_strand_id
1 'polypeptide(L)'
;MDKEVYGYEDSHYISICLDQKKCIIRVFYVNIIENYYDIFNGCSARELSTQILLKYNFNRFHAIYLGRELMKAEIALALNQIYIQS
;
A
#
# COMPACT_ATOMS: atom_id res chain seq x y z
N MET A 1 -8.97 9.33 -37.04
CA MET A 1 -7.88 10.11 -36.43
C MET A 1 -8.03 9.89 -34.94
N ASP A 2 -7.42 8.81 -34.48
CA ASP A 2 -7.57 8.33 -33.12
C ASP A 2 -6.88 9.29 -32.16
N LYS A 3 -7.64 9.76 -31.17
CA LYS A 3 -7.06 10.49 -30.05
C LYS A 3 -6.42 9.43 -29.15
N GLU A 4 -5.09 9.31 -29.23
CA GLU A 4 -4.30 8.73 -28.16
C GLU A 4 -4.44 9.62 -26.93
N VAL A 5 -5.47 9.34 -26.13
CA VAL A 5 -5.56 9.84 -24.76
C VAL A 5 -4.66 8.91 -23.95
N TYR A 6 -3.45 9.39 -23.63
CA TYR A 6 -2.63 8.82 -22.56
C TYR A 6 -3.43 8.98 -21.25
N GLY A 7 -4.26 7.99 -20.94
CA GLY A 7 -5.03 7.95 -19.71
C GLY A 7 -4.08 7.81 -18.52
N TYR A 8 -4.34 8.59 -17.48
CA TYR A 8 -3.85 8.44 -16.11
C TYR A 8 -3.75 6.95 -15.69
N GLU A 9 -2.59 6.29 -15.85
CA GLU A 9 -2.51 4.84 -15.65
C GLU A 9 -2.50 4.40 -14.17
N ASP A 10 -2.28 5.27 -13.19
CA ASP A 10 -2.28 4.87 -11.77
C ASP A 10 -3.42 5.55 -10.99
N SER A 11 -4.63 4.99 -11.17
CA SER A 11 -5.81 5.35 -10.38
C SER A 11 -5.79 4.85 -8.93
N HIS A 12 -4.71 4.18 -8.53
CA HIS A 12 -4.55 3.54 -7.24
C HIS A 12 -3.39 4.16 -6.47
N TYR A 13 -3.68 4.62 -5.26
CA TYR A 13 -2.68 5.16 -4.36
C TYR A 13 -2.63 4.34 -3.07
N ILE A 14 -1.43 4.04 -2.60
CA ILE A 14 -1.20 3.33 -1.34
C ILE A 14 -0.46 4.27 -0.41
N SER A 15 -1.02 4.53 0.77
CA SER A 15 -0.32 5.19 1.87
C SER A 15 -0.11 4.23 3.03
N ILE A 16 1.08 4.25 3.63
CA ILE A 16 1.41 3.38 4.77
C ILE A 16 1.78 4.25 5.97
N CYS A 17 1.22 3.95 7.13
CA CYS A 17 1.62 4.57 8.39
C CYS A 17 1.75 3.56 9.52
N LEU A 18 2.48 3.93 10.57
CA LEU A 18 2.69 3.09 11.74
C LEU A 18 1.90 3.62 12.94
N ASP A 19 1.26 2.71 13.68
CA ASP A 19 0.82 2.96 15.05
C ASP A 19 1.71 2.18 16.00
N GLN A 20 2.79 2.84 16.44
CA GLN A 20 3.80 2.25 17.33
C GLN A 20 3.22 1.83 18.69
N LYS A 21 2.18 2.52 19.20
CA LYS A 21 1.55 2.15 20.48
C LYS A 21 0.82 0.82 20.40
N LYS A 22 0.22 0.54 19.25
CA LYS A 22 -0.52 -0.71 18.99
C LYS A 22 0.33 -1.76 18.29
N CYS A 23 1.59 -1.47 17.95
CA CYS A 23 2.46 -2.34 17.17
C CYS A 23 1.81 -2.81 15.86
N ILE A 24 1.19 -1.89 15.11
CA ILE A 24 0.54 -2.20 13.82
C ILE A 24 1.01 -1.26 12.69
N ILE A 25 0.99 -1.80 11.49
CA ILE A 25 1.10 -1.09 10.23
C ILE A 25 -0.32 -0.87 9.70
N ARG A 26 -0.65 0.36 9.30
CA ARG A 26 -1.89 0.69 8.61
C ARG A 26 -1.62 1.01 7.17
N VAL A 27 -2.39 0.42 6.27
CA VAL A 27 -2.31 0.65 4.83
C VAL A 27 -3.62 1.25 4.36
N PHE A 28 -3.55 2.44 3.76
CA PHE A 28 -4.66 3.10 3.09
C PHE A 28 -4.52 2.86 1.61
N TYR A 29 -5.45 2.09 1.05
CA TYR A 29 -5.58 1.94 -0.39
C TYR A 29 -6.66 2.89 -0.87
N VAL A 30 -6.37 3.71 -1.87
CA VAL A 30 -7.29 4.70 -2.45
C VAL A 30 -7.45 4.41 -3.93
N ASN A 31 -8.69 4.23 -4.38
CA ASN A 31 -9.04 4.20 -5.79
C ASN A 31 -9.67 5.54 -6.17
N ILE A 32 -8.96 6.31 -6.98
CA ILE A 32 -9.35 7.67 -7.38
C ILE A 32 -10.51 7.64 -8.39
N ILE A 33 -10.55 6.62 -9.26
CA ILE A 33 -11.60 6.50 -10.30
C ILE A 33 -12.96 6.22 -9.65
N GLU A 34 -12.98 5.28 -8.70
CA GLU A 34 -14.22 4.85 -8.04
C GLU A 34 -14.51 5.64 -6.75
N ASN A 35 -13.63 6.57 -6.37
CA ASN A 35 -13.74 7.46 -5.21
C ASN A 35 -14.04 6.72 -3.89
N TYR A 36 -13.32 5.62 -3.63
CA TYR A 36 -13.38 4.92 -2.36
C TYR A 36 -11.99 4.59 -1.85
N TYR A 37 -11.91 4.27 -0.56
CA TYR A 37 -10.69 3.81 0.09
C TYR A 37 -10.98 2.61 0.97
N ASP A 38 -9.95 1.79 1.16
CA ASP A 38 -9.94 0.66 2.07
C ASP A 38 -8.76 0.78 3.03
N ILE A 39 -8.93 0.26 4.24
CA ILE A 39 -7.92 0.28 5.28
C ILE A 39 -7.59 -1.16 5.69
N PHE A 40 -6.31 -1.49 5.63
CA PHE A 40 -5.78 -2.77 6.10
C PHE A 40 -4.91 -2.54 7.32
N ASN A 41 -5.05 -3.40 8.32
CA ASN A 41 -4.20 -3.39 9.52
C ASN A 41 -3.53 -4.75 9.66
N GLY A 42 -2.28 -4.74 10.07
CA GLY A 42 -1.52 -5.96 10.34
C GLY A 42 -0.19 -5.63 10.99
N CYS A 43 0.53 -6.65 11.44
CA CYS A 43 1.84 -6.47 12.08
C CYS A 43 3.01 -6.94 11.23
N SER A 44 2.76 -7.56 10.07
CA SER A 44 3.79 -8.01 9.14
C SER A 44 3.46 -7.69 7.69
N ALA A 45 4.50 -7.54 6.86
CA ALA A 45 4.36 -7.35 5.43
C ALA A 45 3.69 -8.57 4.76
N ARG A 46 3.96 -9.78 5.26
CA ARG A 46 3.33 -11.00 4.75
C ARG A 46 1.81 -10.98 4.94
N GLU A 47 1.36 -10.65 6.15
CA GLU A 47 -0.07 -10.57 6.46
C GLU A 47 -0.76 -9.52 5.58
N LEU A 48 -0.22 -8.31 5.55
CA LEU A 48 -0.80 -7.19 4.80
C LEU A 48 -0.79 -7.44 3.28
N SER A 49 0.33 -7.92 2.72
CA SER A 49 0.39 -8.27 1.30
C SER A 49 -0.63 -9.36 0.95
N THR A 50 -0.83 -10.35 1.82
CA THR A 50 -1.86 -11.38 1.60
C THR A 50 -3.27 -10.77 1.59
N GLN A 51 -3.62 -9.94 2.59
CA GLN A 51 -4.94 -9.30 2.63
C GLN A 51 -5.21 -8.43 1.40
N ILE A 52 -4.23 -7.63 1.00
CA ILE A 52 -4.38 -6.67 -0.11
C ILE A 52 -4.42 -7.41 -1.46
N LEU A 53 -3.54 -8.42 -1.67
CA LEU A 53 -3.50 -9.20 -2.92
C LEU A 53 -4.70 -10.14 -3.08
N LEU A 54 -5.37 -10.52 -1.99
CA LEU A 54 -6.64 -11.25 -2.07
C LEU A 54 -7.80 -10.36 -2.55
N LYS A 55 -7.71 -9.04 -2.33
CA LYS A 55 -8.78 -8.09 -2.68
C LYS A 55 -8.54 -7.41 -4.02
N TYR A 56 -7.30 -7.11 -4.37
CA TYR A 56 -6.96 -6.37 -5.59
C TYR A 56 -5.93 -7.10 -6.45
N ASN A 57 -6.11 -6.98 -7.75
CA ASN A 57 -5.17 -7.47 -8.73
C ASN A 57 -4.19 -6.36 -9.13
N PHE A 58 -2.97 -6.42 -8.60
CA PHE A 58 -1.91 -5.47 -8.96
C PHE A 58 -1.12 -5.96 -10.16
N ASN A 59 -0.66 -5.03 -10.99
CA ASN A 59 0.42 -5.35 -11.90
C ASN A 59 1.72 -5.66 -11.11
N ARG A 60 2.69 -6.25 -11.80
CA ARG A 60 3.96 -6.67 -11.18
C ARG A 60 4.70 -5.51 -10.49
N PHE A 61 4.71 -4.32 -11.09
CA PHE A 61 5.45 -3.17 -10.55
C PHE A 61 4.81 -2.65 -9.26
N HIS A 62 3.48 -2.54 -9.22
CA HIS A 62 2.76 -2.14 -7.99
C HIS A 62 2.90 -3.19 -6.89
N ALA A 63 2.84 -4.48 -7.23
CA ALA A 63 3.02 -5.55 -6.25
C ALA A 63 4.43 -5.50 -5.61
N ILE A 64 5.48 -5.27 -6.42
CA ILE A 64 6.85 -5.10 -5.93
C ILE A 64 6.97 -3.84 -5.07
N TYR A 65 6.39 -2.71 -5.50
CA TYR A 65 6.38 -1.47 -4.74
C TYR A 65 5.72 -1.65 -3.36
N LEU A 66 4.51 -2.23 -3.34
CA LEU A 66 3.77 -2.54 -2.11
C LEU A 66 4.61 -3.41 -1.18
N GLY A 67 5.17 -4.52 -1.69
CA GLY A 67 6.02 -5.41 -0.88
C GLY A 67 7.22 -4.68 -0.26
N ARG A 68 7.88 -3.80 -1.01
CA ARG A 68 9.02 -3.01 -0.53
C ARG A 68 8.62 -2.04 0.59
N GLU A 69 7.53 -1.30 0.41
CA GLU A 69 7.08 -0.33 1.41
C GLU A 69 6.55 -1.02 2.68
N LEU A 70 5.84 -2.13 2.53
CA LEU A 70 5.42 -2.95 3.68
C LEU A 70 6.62 -3.50 4.46
N MET A 71 7.67 -3.96 3.77
CA MET A 71 8.87 -4.48 4.44
C MET A 71 9.62 -3.38 5.19
N LYS A 72 9.75 -2.17 4.61
CA LYS A 72 10.32 -1.00 5.31
C LYS A 72 9.49 -0.64 6.56
N ALA A 73 8.17 -0.64 6.44
CA ALA A 73 7.26 -0.34 7.54
C ALA A 73 7.37 -1.40 8.65
N GLU A 74 7.45 -2.69 8.31
CA GLU A 74 7.65 -3.78 9.27
C GLU A 74 8.98 -3.67 10.00
N ILE A 75 10.08 -3.37 9.30
CA ILE A 75 11.39 -3.14 9.92
C ILE A 75 11.33 -1.93 10.86
N ALA A 76 10.75 -0.81 10.41
CA ALA A 76 10.62 0.38 11.24
C ALA A 76 9.76 0.12 12.48
N LEU A 77 8.69 -0.67 12.36
CA LEU A 77 7.87 -1.09 13.49
C LEU A 77 8.65 -1.95 14.49
N ALA A 78 9.41 -2.94 13.99
CA ALA A 78 10.23 -3.82 14.83
C ALA A 78 11.35 -3.08 15.57
N LEU A 79 11.90 -2.04 14.95
CA LEU A 79 12.96 -1.21 15.53
C LEU A 79 12.43 0.01 16.32
N ASN A 80 11.11 0.17 16.43
CA ASN A 80 10.46 1.35 17.03
C ASN A 80 10.97 2.68 16.42
N GLN A 81 11.12 2.72 15.10
CA GLN A 81 11.61 3.85 14.32
C GLN A 81 10.46 4.61 13.65
N ILE A 82 10.71 5.88 13.34
CA ILE A 82 9.80 6.68 12.49
C ILE A 82 9.89 6.14 11.06
N TYR A 83 8.74 5.84 10.46
CA TYR A 83 8.64 5.49 9.05
C TYR A 83 8.08 6.69 8.27
N ILE A 84 8.79 7.09 7.22
CA ILE A 84 8.33 8.07 6.24
C ILE A 84 8.27 7.36 4.90
N GLN A 85 7.08 7.33 4.31
CA GLN A 85 6.89 6.77 2.99
C GLN A 85 7.58 7.67 1.93
N SER A 86 8.28 7.05 1.00
CA SER A 86 9.09 7.70 -0.05
C SER A 86 8.51 7.48 -1.44
#